data_AF-A0A2X2E2V7-F1
#
_entry.id   AF-A0A2X2E2V7-F1
#
_cell.length_a   1.000
_cell.length_b   1.000
_cell.length_c   1.000
_cell.angle_alpha   90.00
_cell.angle_beta   90.00
_cell.angle_gamma   90.00
#
_symmetry.space_group_name_H-M   'P 1'
#
loop_
_entity.id
_entity.type
_entity.pdbx_description
1 polymer ?
#
loop_
_entity_poly.entity_id
_entity_poly.type
_entity_poly.pdbx_seq_one_letter_code
_entity_poly.pdbx_strand_id
1 'polypeptide(L)' 'MQDLPFGDEQFDLVVSRNVTWNLKSPCEAYQEWFRVLKPGGSLINFDANWYLHLFDDEYWQGFSC' A
#
# COMPACT_ATOMS: atom_id res chain seq x y z
N MET A 1 -2.86 15.16 -0.87
CA MET A 1 -3.56 14.97 0.41
C MET A 1 -4.47 13.78 0.23
N GLN A 2 -4.07 12.64 0.80
CA GLN A 2 -4.97 11.52 0.98
C GLN A 2 -5.75 11.89 2.25
N ASP A 3 -6.98 12.33 2.11
CA ASP A 3 -7.86 12.66 3.23
C ASP A 3 -9.15 11.91 2.97
N LEU A 4 -9.37 10.84 3.72
CA LEU A 4 -10.51 9.97 3.50
C LEU A 4 -11.74 10.61 4.17
N PRO A 5 -12.89 10.72 3.47
CA PRO A 5 -14.10 11.34 4.01
C PRO A 5 -14.84 10.43 5.01
N PHE A 6 -14.09 9.72 5.86
CA PHE A 6 -14.57 8.79 6.87
C PHE A 6 -14.02 9.20 8.24
N GLY A 7 -14.82 8.99 9.27
CA GLY A 7 -14.37 9.13 10.66
C GLY A 7 -13.37 8.04 11.05
N ASP A 8 -12.83 8.17 12.25
CA ASP A 8 -11.89 7.20 12.83
C ASP A 8 -12.62 5.88 13.14
N GLU A 9 -11.88 4.77 13.08
CA GLU A 9 -12.34 3.46 13.57
C GLU A 9 -13.69 2.99 13.00
N GLN A 10 -13.92 3.20 11.70
CA GLN A 10 -15.18 2.84 11.04
C GLN A 10 -15.15 1.45 10.39
N PHE A 11 -13.97 0.95 10.02
CA PHE A 11 -13.84 -0.26 9.22
C PHE A 11 -13.10 -1.38 9.96
N ASP A 12 -13.57 -2.61 9.76
CA ASP A 12 -12.90 -3.82 10.25
C ASP A 12 -11.81 -4.31 9.26
N LEU A 13 -11.89 -3.91 7.99
CA LEU A 13 -10.98 -4.31 6.93
C LEU A 13 -10.82 -3.20 5.88
N VAL A 14 -9.57 -2.88 5.54
CA VAL A 14 -9.21 -2.04 4.38
C VAL A 14 -8.45 -2.90 3.39
N VAL A 15 -8.80 -2.82 2.10
CA VAL A 15 -8.10 -3.54 1.02
C VAL A 15 -7.60 -2.54 0.00
N SER A 16 -6.28 -2.50 -0.20
CA SER A 16 -5.62 -1.77 -1.28
C SER A 16 -5.10 -2.77 -2.31
N ARG A 17 -5.32 -2.48 -3.60
CA ARG A 17 -4.90 -3.35 -4.70
C ARG A 17 -4.30 -2.52 -5.85
N ASN A 18 -3.00 -2.70 -6.11
CA ASN A 18 -2.26 -2.08 -7.21
C ASN A 18 -2.23 -0.53 -7.23
N VAL A 19 -2.36 0.13 -6.07
CA VAL A 19 -2.44 1.60 -5.95
C VAL A 19 -1.24 2.19 -5.21
N THR A 20 -0.63 1.44 -4.30
CA THR A 20 0.35 1.93 -3.33
C THR A 20 1.62 2.46 -4.01
N TRP A 21 2.06 1.84 -5.10
CA TRP A 21 3.22 2.30 -5.89
C TRP A 21 3.00 3.65 -6.60
N ASN A 22 1.75 4.06 -6.81
CA ASN A 22 1.38 5.32 -7.46
C ASN A 22 1.16 6.49 -6.49
N LEU A 23 1.23 6.25 -5.19
CA LEU A 23 0.94 7.27 -4.20
C LEU A 23 2.11 8.25 -4.11
N LYS A 24 1.80 9.55 -4.21
CA LYS A 24 2.80 10.63 -4.02
C LYS A 24 3.39 10.63 -2.60
N SER A 25 2.56 10.27 -1.61
CA SER A 25 2.91 10.20 -0.20
C SER A 25 2.36 8.90 0.41
N PRO A 26 3.03 7.75 0.20
CA PRO A 26 2.51 6.46 0.67
C PRO A 26 2.40 6.41 2.20
N CYS A 27 3.32 7.04 2.93
CA CYS A 27 3.26 7.10 4.40
C CYS A 27 1.98 7.79 4.91
N GLU A 28 1.58 8.92 4.30
CA GLU A 28 0.34 9.62 4.65
C GLU A 28 -0.89 8.74 4.36
N ALA A 29 -0.87 8.00 3.24
CA ALA A 29 -1.96 7.09 2.91
C ALA A 29 -2.08 5.94 3.93
N TYR A 30 -0.96 5.34 4.34
CA TYR A 30 -0.96 4.31 5.38
C TYR A 30 -1.47 4.83 6.73
N GLN A 31 -1.13 6.07 7.08
CA GLN A 31 -1.65 6.72 8.29
C GLN A 31 -3.18 6.89 8.22
N GLU A 32 -3.70 7.37 7.10
CA GLU A 32 -5.15 7.50 6.90
C GLU A 32 -5.88 6.15 6.87
N TRP A 33 -5.30 5.15 6.21
CA TRP A 33 -5.88 3.80 6.18
C TRP A 33 -5.91 3.17 7.57
N PHE A 34 -4.88 3.44 8.39
CA PHE A 34 -4.85 2.99 9.77
C PHE A 34 -5.86 3.76 10.64
N ARG A 35 -6.00 5.09 10.46
CA ARG A 35 -6.95 5.93 11.21
C ARG A 35 -8.39 5.43 11.07
N VAL A 36 -8.79 5.03 9.87
CA VAL A 36 -10.16 4.57 9.61
C VAL A 36 -10.41 3.12 10.06
N LEU A 37 -9.36 2.37 10.41
CA LEU A 37 -9.48 1.01 10.94
C LEU A 37 -9.83 1.03 12.43
N LYS A 38 -10.75 0.15 12.82
CA LYS A 38 -11.04 -0.14 14.23
C LYS A 38 -9.82 -0.77 14.91
N PRO A 39 -9.72 -0.69 16.25
CA PRO A 39 -8.78 -1.50 17.00
C PRO A 39 -8.96 -2.99 16.67
N GLY A 40 -7.89 -3.64 16.19
CA GLY A 40 -7.93 -5.04 15.73
C GLY A 40 -8.40 -5.25 14.29
N GLY A 41 -8.77 -4.17 13.57
CA GLY A 41 -9.02 -4.20 12.14
C GLY A 41 -7.77 -4.50 11.33
N SER A 42 -7.95 -4.98 10.10
CA SER A 42 -6.85 -5.41 9.24
C SER A 42 -6.70 -4.55 7.98
N LEU A 43 -5.46 -4.32 7.57
CA LEU A 43 -5.13 -3.76 6.25
C LEU A 43 -4.55 -4.87 5.39
N ILE A 44 -5.14 -5.09 4.22
CA ILE A 44 -4.58 -5.96 3.19
C ILE A 44 -4.12 -5.10 2.02
N ASN A 45 -2.80 -4.96 1.88
CA ASN A 45 -2.20 -4.26 0.76
C ASN A 45 -1.61 -5.26 -0.24
N PHE A 46 -2.30 -5.44 -1.36
CA PHE A 46 -1.80 -6.22 -2.49
C PHE A 46 -1.18 -5.27 -3.52
N ASP A 47 0.13 -5.09 -3.41
CA ASP A 47 0.90 -4.32 -4.38
C ASP A 47 2.11 -5.11 -4.88
N ALA A 48 2.57 -4.77 -6.08
CA ALA A 48 3.69 -5.42 -6.72
C ALA A 48 4.80 -4.40 -6.93
N ASN A 49 6.02 -4.77 -6.53
CA ASN A 49 7.20 -3.95 -6.74
C ASN A 49 7.71 -4.12 -8.18
N TRP A 50 6.93 -3.64 -9.14
CA TRP A 50 7.18 -3.84 -10.58
C TRP A 50 8.55 -3.32 -11.03
N TYR A 51 9.11 -2.33 -10.32
CA TYR A 51 10.40 -1.71 -10.64
C TYR A 51 11.58 -2.25 -9.82
N LEU A 52 11.38 -3.29 -9.00
CA LEU A 52 12.47 -3.86 -8.20
C LEU A 52 13.66 -4.29 -9.07
N HIS A 53 13.39 -4.80 -10.28
CA HIS A 53 14.41 -5.17 -11.27
C HIS A 53 15.32 -4.01 -11.74
N LEU A 54 14.93 -2.74 -11.51
CA LEU A 54 15.78 -1.57 -11.83
C LEU A 54 16.80 -1.26 -10.74
N PHE A 55 16.66 -1.85 -9.55
CA PHE A 55 17.44 -1.52 -8.36
C PHE A 55 18.01 -2.75 -7.63
N ASP A 56 17.77 -3.94 -8.18
CA ASP A 56 18.21 -5.23 -7.65
C ASP A 56 18.76 -6.08 -8.80
N ASP A 57 20.10 -6.17 -8.87
CA ASP A 57 20.83 -6.91 -9.90
C ASP A 57 20.57 -8.42 -9.84
N GLU A 58 20.18 -8.96 -8.68
CA GLU A 58 19.87 -10.37 -8.48
C GLU A 58 18.52 -10.73 -9.11
N TYR A 59 17.55 -9.80 -9.04
CA TYR A 59 16.25 -9.92 -9.71
C TYR A 59 16.35 -9.84 -11.25
N TRP A 60 17.39 -9.20 -11.80
CA TRP A 60 17.60 -9.14 -13.26
C TRP A 60 17.89 -10.51 -13.86
N GLN A 61 18.62 -11.38 -13.13
CA GLN A 61 19.00 -12.71 -13.61
C GLN A 61 17.80 -13.63 -13.89
N GLY A 62 16.65 -13.36 -13.29
CA GLY A 62 15.39 -14.06 -13.59
C GLY A 62 14.72 -13.67 -14.92
N PHE A 63 15.19 -12.60 -15.58
CA PHE A 63 14.68 -12.08 -16.85
C PHE A 63 15.68 -12.19 -18.01
N SER A 64 16.94 -12.58 -17.74
CA SER A 64 17.88 -12.95 -18.79
C SER A 64 17.64 -14.41 -19.18
N CYS A 65 16.96 -14.63 -20.31
CA CYS A 65 17.07 -15.87 -21.08
C CYS A 65 18.52 -16.09 -21.57
#